data_AF-A0A258IF73-F1
#
_entry.id   AF-A0A258IF73-F1
#
_cell.length_a   1.000
_cell.length_b   1.000
_cell.length_c   1.000
_cell.angle_alpha   90.00
_cell.angle_beta   90.00
_cell.angle_gamma   90.00
#
_symmetry.space_group_name_H-M   'P 1'
#
loop_
_entity.id
_entity.type
_entity.pdbx_description
1 polymer ?
#
loop_
_entity_poly.entity_id
_entity_poly.type
_entity_poly.pdbx_seq_one_letter_code
_entity_poly.pdbx_strand_id
1 'polypeptide(L)'
;MHDVLAFANTKIVNRLLLALSPTLDFHEGPVGRLPVKLADGAGALAQRCVELARLDWDGYETSWDFTSLRLLSSDHGAETLEATYARLRAHWRGMTDELQRLEEENNRIFIEAYGLQDELTAAVPIEEITLTCNPAHRYGGNKTEAELENLLRADTMREFVSYAVGCMFGRYGLDSPGLILGSQGDGIEDYLNRVPDPTFPPDVDNVIPMLDGEWFPDDITERFRKFLRVTFGEARFQENLAFIEEALGKKLRSYFLRDFYADHIKRYKKRPIYWLFSSPKGTFNALIYMHRYRPDTVSVVLNEYLREFRNKLEGHRRAQEALSISGEASPAQKTKALKEIETTSRQIEEIDAWERDVLFPLATQKIEIDLDDGVKANYPKFGAALKPIKGLGEADD
;
A
#
# COMPACT_ATOMS: atom_id res chain seq x y z
N MET A 1 27.25 2.92 -23.33
CA MET A 1 26.48 2.10 -22.36
C MET A 1 25.09 1.80 -22.90
N HIS A 2 24.32 2.81 -23.32
CA HIS A 2 22.98 2.61 -23.84
C HIS A 2 22.89 1.74 -25.10
N ASP A 3 23.88 1.76 -26.01
CA ASP A 3 23.85 0.89 -27.20
C ASP A 3 23.95 -0.60 -26.87
N VAL A 4 24.73 -0.95 -25.83
CA VAL A 4 24.84 -2.33 -25.34
C VAL A 4 23.54 -2.75 -24.67
N LEU A 5 22.92 -1.85 -23.90
CA LEU A 5 21.61 -2.09 -23.30
C LEU A 5 20.52 -2.28 -24.38
N ALA A 6 20.56 -1.45 -25.42
CA ALA A 6 19.66 -1.56 -26.57
C ALA A 6 19.78 -2.94 -27.21
N PHE A 7 21.02 -3.37 -27.50
CA PHE A 7 21.30 -4.69 -28.07
C PHE A 7 20.80 -5.83 -27.16
N ALA A 8 21.13 -5.78 -25.86
CA ALA A 8 20.81 -6.82 -24.89
C ALA A 8 19.30 -7.07 -24.72
N ASN A 9 18.48 -6.05 -24.94
CA ASN A 9 17.01 -6.13 -24.83
C ASN A 9 16.32 -6.39 -26.17
N THR A 10 17.02 -6.95 -27.15
CA THR A 10 16.41 -7.37 -28.42
C THR A 10 15.99 -8.82 -28.43
N LYS A 11 15.02 -9.16 -29.29
CA LYS A 11 14.63 -10.55 -29.58
C LYS A 11 15.78 -11.39 -30.13
N ILE A 12 16.74 -10.76 -30.82
CA ILE A 12 17.92 -11.43 -31.38
C ILE A 12 18.80 -11.98 -30.27
N VAL A 13 19.04 -11.20 -29.21
CA VAL A 13 19.90 -11.64 -28.09
C VAL A 13 19.32 -12.86 -27.39
N ASN A 14 18.01 -12.93 -27.17
CA ASN A 14 17.38 -14.12 -26.62
C ASN A 14 17.62 -15.37 -27.47
N ARG A 15 17.55 -15.25 -28.82
CA ARG A 15 17.85 -16.37 -29.74
C ARG A 15 19.32 -16.76 -29.72
N LEU A 16 20.22 -15.78 -29.73
CA LEU A 16 21.67 -16.02 -29.70
C LEU A 16 22.10 -16.66 -28.38
N LEU A 17 21.55 -16.20 -27.25
CA LEU A 17 21.82 -16.78 -25.94
C LEU A 17 21.35 -18.22 -25.87
N LEU A 18 20.16 -18.56 -26.37
CA LEU A 18 19.68 -19.94 -26.43
C LEU A 18 20.56 -20.85 -27.30
N ALA A 19 21.22 -20.31 -28.34
CA ALA A 19 22.15 -21.07 -29.16
C ALA A 19 23.52 -21.27 -28.50
N LEU A 20 24.00 -20.27 -27.74
CA LEU A 20 25.33 -20.28 -27.09
C LEU A 20 25.34 -20.90 -25.69
N SER A 21 24.22 -20.80 -24.98
CA SER A 21 23.95 -21.39 -23.66
C SER A 21 22.50 -21.91 -23.66
N PRO A 22 22.27 -23.18 -24.04
CA PRO A 22 20.93 -23.76 -24.08
C PRO A 22 20.35 -24.01 -22.67
N THR A 23 21.15 -23.81 -21.62
CA THR A 23 20.72 -23.85 -20.22
C THR A 23 20.30 -22.45 -19.75
N LEU A 24 19.47 -22.36 -18.70
CA LEU A 24 19.05 -21.09 -18.08
C LEU A 24 20.18 -20.35 -17.33
N ASP A 25 21.43 -20.79 -17.49
CA ASP A 25 22.60 -20.19 -16.87
C ASP A 25 23.31 -19.26 -17.86
N PHE A 26 23.12 -17.95 -17.66
CA PHE A 26 23.76 -16.89 -18.45
C PHE A 26 24.92 -16.31 -17.66
N HIS A 27 26.08 -16.95 -17.74
CA HIS A 27 27.32 -16.44 -17.15
C HIS A 27 28.13 -15.60 -18.17
N GLU A 28 29.19 -14.93 -17.70
CA GLU A 28 29.97 -13.94 -18.47
C GLU A 28 30.56 -14.51 -19.78
N GLY A 29 30.79 -15.82 -19.84
CA GLY A 29 31.33 -16.51 -21.02
C GLY A 29 30.37 -16.49 -22.23
N PRO A 30 29.19 -17.14 -22.17
CA PRO A 30 28.19 -17.08 -23.22
C PRO A 30 27.77 -15.66 -23.60
N VAL A 31 27.56 -14.78 -22.62
CA VAL A 31 27.18 -13.38 -22.88
C VAL A 31 28.30 -12.63 -23.60
N GLY A 32 29.55 -12.80 -23.19
CA GLY A 32 30.71 -12.17 -23.83
C GLY A 32 31.02 -12.68 -25.24
N ARG A 33 30.46 -13.83 -25.64
CA ARG A 33 30.57 -14.39 -27.00
C ARG A 33 29.47 -13.93 -27.95
N LEU A 34 28.53 -13.11 -27.49
CA LEU A 34 27.49 -12.58 -28.36
C LEU A 34 28.12 -11.72 -29.47
N PRO A 35 27.75 -11.93 -30.74
CA PRO A 35 28.32 -11.20 -31.88
C PRO A 35 27.74 -9.78 -31.96
N VAL A 36 28.13 -8.88 -31.04
CA VAL A 36 27.60 -7.51 -30.95
C VAL A 36 27.83 -6.72 -32.24
N LYS A 37 26.75 -6.20 -32.82
CA LYS A 37 26.77 -5.11 -33.80
C LYS A 37 26.31 -3.84 -33.11
N LEU A 38 26.99 -2.72 -33.35
CA LEU A 38 26.50 -1.41 -32.94
C LEU A 38 25.62 -0.85 -34.05
N ALA A 39 24.49 -0.28 -33.68
CA ALA A 39 23.56 0.32 -34.62
C ALA A 39 23.27 1.77 -34.22
N ASP A 40 23.33 2.67 -35.19
CA ASP A 40 23.16 4.10 -34.95
C ASP A 40 21.75 4.40 -34.43
N GLY A 41 21.64 5.26 -33.41
CA GLY A 41 20.37 5.67 -32.81
C GLY A 41 19.80 4.70 -31.76
N ALA A 42 20.28 3.46 -31.67
CA ALA A 42 19.80 2.47 -30.70
C ALA A 42 20.01 2.93 -29.24
N GLY A 43 21.13 3.58 -28.93
CA GLY A 43 21.39 4.13 -27.60
C GLY A 43 20.37 5.18 -27.15
N ALA A 44 19.87 6.03 -28.05
CA ALA A 44 18.87 7.04 -27.70
C ALA A 44 17.51 6.39 -27.38
N LEU A 45 17.14 5.33 -28.12
CA LEU A 45 15.92 4.56 -27.83
C LEU A 45 16.02 3.88 -26.45
N ALA A 46 17.14 3.22 -26.17
CA ALA A 46 17.35 2.56 -24.88
C ALA A 46 17.34 3.55 -23.71
N GLN A 47 17.92 4.74 -23.88
CA GLN A 47 17.83 5.79 -22.88
C GLN A 47 16.37 6.17 -22.60
N ARG A 48 15.56 6.38 -23.64
CA ARG A 48 14.15 6.71 -23.48
C ARG A 48 13.34 5.59 -22.81
N CYS A 49 13.60 4.32 -23.15
CA CYS A 49 12.97 3.17 -22.48
C CYS A 49 13.29 3.15 -20.98
N VAL A 50 14.56 3.39 -20.60
CA VAL A 50 14.98 3.47 -19.19
C VAL A 50 14.27 4.60 -18.46
N GLU A 51 14.12 5.76 -19.08
CA GLU A 51 13.39 6.89 -18.51
C GLU A 51 11.92 6.55 -18.25
N LEU A 52 11.22 5.91 -19.21
CA LEU A 52 9.82 5.49 -19.05
C LEU A 52 9.66 4.45 -17.94
N ALA A 53 10.52 3.43 -17.92
CA ALA A 53 10.49 2.39 -16.90
C ALA A 53 10.77 2.96 -15.50
N ARG A 54 11.70 3.91 -15.38
CA ARG A 54 11.97 4.62 -14.13
C ARG A 54 10.77 5.46 -13.68
N LEU A 55 10.16 6.22 -14.59
CA LEU A 55 8.99 7.06 -14.28
C LEU A 55 7.80 6.25 -13.77
N ASP A 56 7.58 5.06 -14.34
CA ASP A 56 6.59 4.10 -13.86
C ASP A 56 6.96 3.57 -12.47
N TRP A 57 8.18 3.03 -12.30
CA TRP A 57 8.63 2.45 -11.04
C TRP A 57 8.58 3.45 -9.87
N ASP A 58 9.04 4.67 -10.08
CA ASP A 58 9.08 5.73 -9.06
C ASP A 58 7.68 6.28 -8.72
N GLY A 59 6.63 5.83 -9.42
CA GLY A 59 5.24 6.09 -9.09
C GLY A 59 4.66 5.22 -7.96
N TYR A 60 5.38 4.19 -7.50
CA TYR A 60 4.91 3.24 -6.49
C TYR A 60 5.67 3.37 -5.17
N GLU A 61 4.96 3.27 -4.03
CA GLU A 61 5.51 3.42 -2.67
C GLU A 61 6.69 2.50 -2.31
N THR A 62 6.92 1.45 -3.09
CA THR A 62 8.02 0.49 -2.92
C THR A 62 9.30 0.91 -3.64
N SER A 63 9.26 1.93 -4.50
CA SER A 63 10.47 2.53 -5.06
C SER A 63 11.20 3.35 -3.99
N TRP A 64 12.55 3.33 -4.07
CA TRP A 64 13.40 4.18 -3.23
C TRP A 64 13.25 5.67 -3.58
N ASP A 65 12.93 5.97 -4.83
CA ASP A 65 12.77 7.34 -5.33
C ASP A 65 11.29 7.78 -5.33
N PHE A 66 10.40 7.04 -4.66
CA PHE A 66 9.00 7.41 -4.54
C PHE A 66 8.84 8.75 -3.81
N THR A 67 8.17 9.70 -4.47
CA THR A 67 7.98 11.04 -3.93
C THR A 67 6.54 11.31 -3.51
N SER A 68 5.58 11.04 -4.40
CA SER A 68 4.17 11.23 -4.15
C SER A 68 3.34 10.33 -5.05
N LEU A 69 2.07 10.14 -4.70
CA LEU A 69 1.18 9.34 -5.51
C LEU A 69 0.80 10.09 -6.80
N ARG A 70 1.01 9.46 -7.97
CA ARG A 70 0.70 10.05 -9.29
C ARG A 70 -0.75 10.53 -9.43
N LEU A 71 -1.68 9.88 -8.72
CA LEU A 71 -3.10 10.24 -8.67
C LEU A 71 -3.36 11.63 -8.06
N LEU A 72 -2.41 12.14 -7.27
CA LEU A 72 -2.47 13.49 -6.66
C LEU A 72 -1.61 14.51 -7.42
N SER A 73 -0.97 14.11 -8.54
CA SER A 73 -0.23 15.06 -9.37
C SER A 73 -1.17 16.07 -10.01
N SER A 74 -0.74 17.33 -10.06
CA SER A 74 -1.42 18.41 -10.77
C SER A 74 -1.62 18.11 -12.26
N ASP A 75 -0.74 17.30 -12.86
CA ASP A 75 -0.78 16.96 -14.28
C ASP A 75 -2.01 16.12 -14.66
N HIS A 76 -2.60 15.44 -13.69
CA HIS A 76 -3.76 14.57 -13.89
C HIS A 76 -5.00 15.03 -13.13
N GLY A 77 -4.86 16.03 -12.26
CA GLY A 77 -5.95 16.53 -11.41
C GLY A 77 -7.18 16.96 -12.22
N ALA A 78 -8.35 16.52 -11.78
CA ALA A 78 -9.66 16.91 -12.30
C ALA A 78 -10.63 17.19 -11.12
N GLU A 79 -11.86 17.60 -11.43
CA GLU A 79 -12.87 17.92 -10.40
C GLU A 79 -13.26 16.72 -9.52
N THR A 80 -13.15 15.50 -10.06
CA THR A 80 -13.49 14.26 -9.37
C THR A 80 -12.32 13.27 -9.42
N LEU A 81 -12.30 12.35 -8.46
CA LEU A 81 -11.32 11.28 -8.38
C LEU A 81 -11.43 10.34 -9.59
N GLU A 82 -12.65 10.05 -10.04
CA GLU A 82 -12.88 9.24 -11.25
C GLU A 82 -12.29 9.90 -12.50
N ALA A 83 -12.55 11.20 -12.70
CA ALA A 83 -11.98 11.92 -13.84
C ALA A 83 -10.45 12.03 -13.75
N THR A 84 -9.90 12.16 -12.54
CA THR A 84 -8.45 12.16 -12.30
C THR A 84 -7.84 10.81 -12.64
N TYR A 85 -8.47 9.71 -12.19
CA TYR A 85 -8.07 8.35 -12.55
C TYR A 85 -8.15 8.12 -14.07
N ALA A 86 -9.20 8.59 -14.74
CA ALA A 86 -9.33 8.46 -16.20
C ALA A 86 -8.20 9.19 -16.96
N ARG A 87 -7.82 10.40 -16.51
CA ARG A 87 -6.66 11.14 -17.08
C ARG A 87 -5.35 10.41 -16.84
N LEU A 88 -5.12 9.91 -15.63
CA LEU A 88 -3.94 9.13 -15.28
C LEU A 88 -3.86 7.83 -16.10
N ARG A 89 -4.99 7.13 -16.26
CA ARG A 89 -5.08 5.91 -17.08
C ARG A 89 -4.74 6.18 -18.55
N ALA A 90 -5.22 7.29 -19.10
CA ALA A 90 -4.89 7.72 -20.47
C ALA A 90 -3.39 8.02 -20.62
N HIS A 91 -2.78 8.67 -19.62
CA HIS A 91 -1.33 8.89 -19.59
C HIS A 91 -0.56 7.58 -19.55
N TRP A 92 -0.92 6.63 -18.67
CA TRP A 92 -0.30 5.30 -18.61
C TRP A 92 -0.44 4.51 -19.92
N ARG A 93 -1.57 4.63 -20.61
CA ARG A 93 -1.75 4.03 -21.94
C ARG A 93 -0.75 4.62 -22.93
N GLY A 94 -0.65 5.95 -23.00
CA GLY A 94 0.33 6.62 -23.84
C GLY A 94 1.78 6.24 -23.53
N MET A 95 2.14 6.10 -22.25
CA MET A 95 3.47 5.61 -21.84
C MET A 95 3.71 4.17 -22.30
N THR A 96 2.70 3.31 -22.20
CA THR A 96 2.79 1.89 -22.62
C THR A 96 2.95 1.79 -24.13
N ASP A 97 2.14 2.53 -24.89
CA ASP A 97 2.21 2.59 -26.35
C ASP A 97 3.56 3.17 -26.82
N GLU A 98 4.08 4.19 -26.11
CA GLU A 98 5.41 4.75 -26.38
C GLU A 98 6.50 3.72 -26.16
N LEU A 99 6.49 3.00 -25.03
CA LEU A 99 7.49 1.98 -24.73
C LEU A 99 7.44 0.83 -25.73
N GLN A 100 6.24 0.36 -26.07
CA GLN A 100 6.04 -0.68 -27.10
C GLN A 100 6.66 -0.25 -28.43
N ARG A 101 6.35 0.96 -28.90
CA ARG A 101 6.92 1.50 -30.15
C ARG A 101 8.45 1.58 -30.10
N LEU A 102 9.03 1.97 -28.97
CA LEU A 102 10.48 2.06 -28.81
C LEU A 102 11.15 0.68 -28.82
N GLU A 103 10.55 -0.32 -28.18
CA GLU A 103 11.04 -1.70 -28.19
C GLU A 103 10.91 -2.35 -29.57
N GLU A 104 9.81 -2.12 -30.28
CA GLU A 104 9.63 -2.54 -31.66
C GLU A 104 10.65 -1.89 -32.60
N GLU A 105 10.89 -0.59 -32.45
CA GLU A 105 11.90 0.12 -33.22
C GLU A 105 13.31 -0.41 -32.94
N ASN A 106 13.63 -0.66 -31.67
CA ASN A 106 14.89 -1.26 -31.28
C ASN A 106 15.06 -2.65 -31.93
N ASN A 107 14.04 -3.49 -31.87
CA ASN A 107 14.05 -4.79 -32.55
C ASN A 107 14.25 -4.63 -34.06
N ARG A 108 13.57 -3.68 -34.71
CA ARG A 108 13.70 -3.42 -36.16
C ARG A 108 15.13 -3.07 -36.55
N ILE A 109 15.75 -2.13 -35.85
CA ILE A 109 17.12 -1.67 -36.12
C ILE A 109 18.10 -2.86 -36.08
N PHE A 110 18.00 -3.69 -35.05
CA PHE A 110 18.90 -4.84 -34.92
C PHE A 110 18.55 -5.98 -35.88
N ILE A 111 17.28 -6.24 -36.17
CA ILE A 111 16.89 -7.26 -37.17
C ILE A 111 17.47 -6.89 -38.54
N GLU A 112 17.41 -5.62 -38.92
CA GLU A 112 18.01 -5.11 -40.14
C GLU A 112 19.54 -5.21 -40.13
N ALA A 113 20.18 -4.78 -39.04
CA ALA A 113 21.63 -4.85 -38.90
C ALA A 113 22.18 -6.30 -38.99
N TYR A 114 21.41 -7.30 -38.59
CA TYR A 114 21.78 -8.72 -38.67
C TYR A 114 21.29 -9.43 -39.93
N GLY A 115 20.44 -8.80 -40.74
CA GLY A 115 19.89 -9.42 -41.96
C GLY A 115 18.89 -10.55 -41.65
N LEU A 116 18.09 -10.40 -40.60
CA LEU A 116 17.17 -11.43 -40.08
C LEU A 116 15.69 -11.12 -40.36
N GLN A 117 15.39 -10.29 -41.36
CA GLN A 117 14.04 -9.81 -41.65
C GLN A 117 13.06 -10.95 -42.01
N ASP A 118 13.55 -12.03 -42.63
CA ASP A 118 12.74 -13.18 -43.01
C ASP A 118 12.46 -14.14 -41.84
N GLU A 119 13.22 -14.03 -40.74
CA GLU A 119 13.19 -14.95 -39.60
C GLU A 119 12.53 -14.36 -38.35
N LEU A 120 12.59 -13.04 -38.19
CA LEU A 120 12.14 -12.33 -36.99
C LEU A 120 11.24 -11.15 -37.32
N THR A 121 10.24 -10.94 -36.47
CA THR A 121 9.38 -9.76 -36.50
C THR A 121 9.75 -8.80 -35.38
N ALA A 122 9.64 -7.50 -35.67
CA ALA A 122 9.90 -6.44 -34.70
C ALA A 122 8.81 -6.31 -33.62
N ALA A 123 7.58 -6.71 -33.95
CA ALA A 123 6.38 -6.52 -33.13
C ALA A 123 6.52 -7.08 -31.71
N VAL A 124 6.11 -6.32 -30.69
CA VAL A 124 6.17 -6.73 -29.28
C VAL A 124 4.74 -6.82 -28.72
N PRO A 125 4.28 -7.99 -28.25
CA PRO A 125 2.96 -8.11 -27.62
C PRO A 125 2.79 -7.16 -26.43
N ILE A 126 1.58 -6.64 -26.23
CA ILE A 126 1.30 -5.68 -25.14
C ILE A 126 1.54 -6.31 -23.75
N GLU A 127 1.40 -7.62 -23.64
CA GLU A 127 1.64 -8.39 -22.41
C GLU A 127 3.13 -8.44 -22.03
N GLU A 128 4.03 -8.24 -22.99
CA GLU A 128 5.48 -8.22 -22.78
C GLU A 128 6.00 -6.85 -22.30
N ILE A 129 5.19 -5.79 -22.42
CA ILE A 129 5.59 -4.44 -22.02
C ILE A 129 5.59 -4.28 -20.51
N THR A 130 6.77 -4.28 -19.90
CA THR A 130 6.98 -4.51 -18.46
C THR A 130 6.69 -3.33 -17.53
N LEU A 131 5.85 -2.38 -17.96
CA LEU A 131 5.43 -1.28 -17.07
C LEU A 131 4.39 -1.79 -16.07
N THR A 132 4.53 -1.41 -14.81
CA THR A 132 3.60 -1.76 -13.73
C THR A 132 2.22 -1.15 -13.98
N CYS A 133 2.14 0.01 -14.63
CA CYS A 133 0.88 0.62 -15.03
C CYS A 133 0.20 -0.07 -16.23
N ASN A 134 0.85 -1.03 -16.89
CA ASN A 134 0.25 -1.83 -17.96
C ASN A 134 -0.54 -3.02 -17.36
N PRO A 135 -1.89 -3.02 -17.46
CA PRO A 135 -2.70 -4.11 -16.90
C PRO A 135 -2.40 -5.49 -17.52
N ALA A 136 -2.10 -5.51 -18.82
CA ALA A 136 -1.83 -6.74 -19.56
C ALA A 136 -0.60 -7.46 -19.02
N HIS A 137 0.45 -6.70 -18.71
CA HIS A 137 1.66 -7.22 -18.07
C HIS A 137 1.45 -7.52 -16.57
N ARG A 138 0.90 -6.57 -15.81
CA ARG A 138 0.80 -6.66 -14.34
C ARG A 138 -0.08 -7.82 -13.87
N TYR A 139 -1.17 -8.11 -14.57
CA TYR A 139 -2.15 -9.13 -14.13
C TYR A 139 -2.18 -10.37 -15.03
N GLY A 140 -1.90 -10.21 -16.32
CA GLY A 140 -1.83 -11.27 -17.33
C GLY A 140 -2.96 -12.29 -17.34
N GLY A 141 -2.69 -13.39 -18.05
CA GLY A 141 -3.58 -14.56 -18.17
C GLY A 141 -4.79 -14.34 -19.09
N ASN A 142 -5.70 -15.32 -19.10
CA ASN A 142 -6.90 -15.32 -19.96
C ASN A 142 -8.02 -14.40 -19.45
N LYS A 143 -7.68 -13.17 -19.07
CA LYS A 143 -8.64 -12.15 -18.61
C LYS A 143 -9.02 -11.23 -19.76
N THR A 144 -10.25 -10.76 -19.76
CA THR A 144 -10.74 -9.74 -20.68
C THR A 144 -10.16 -8.37 -20.34
N GLU A 145 -10.14 -7.45 -21.30
CA GLU A 145 -9.68 -6.07 -21.09
C GLU A 145 -10.45 -5.40 -19.94
N ALA A 146 -11.77 -5.59 -19.86
CA ALA A 146 -12.59 -5.04 -18.78
C ALA A 146 -12.21 -5.57 -17.40
N GLU A 147 -11.86 -6.85 -17.28
CA GLU A 147 -11.38 -7.43 -16.02
C GLU A 147 -10.01 -6.86 -15.62
N LEU A 148 -9.11 -6.68 -16.58
CA LEU A 148 -7.79 -6.07 -16.35
C LEU A 148 -7.90 -4.61 -15.89
N GLU A 149 -8.78 -3.82 -16.52
CA GLU A 149 -9.04 -2.43 -16.13
C GLU A 149 -9.68 -2.33 -14.74
N ASN A 150 -10.59 -3.24 -14.40
CA ASN A 150 -11.17 -3.32 -13.05
C ASN A 150 -10.12 -3.66 -11.98
N LEU A 151 -9.19 -4.57 -12.28
CA LEU A 151 -8.09 -4.92 -11.37
C LEU A 151 -7.14 -3.74 -11.18
N LEU A 152 -6.76 -3.04 -12.26
CA LEU A 152 -5.94 -1.85 -12.18
C LEU A 152 -6.61 -0.77 -11.31
N ARG A 153 -7.88 -0.46 -11.59
CA ARG A 153 -8.67 0.51 -10.82
C ARG A 153 -8.70 0.16 -9.33
N ALA A 154 -8.97 -1.10 -9.02
CA ALA A 154 -9.00 -1.58 -7.64
C ALA A 154 -7.64 -1.42 -6.94
N ASP A 155 -6.54 -1.82 -7.58
CA ASP A 155 -5.19 -1.67 -7.03
C ASP A 155 -4.78 -0.21 -6.87
N THR A 156 -5.10 0.67 -7.83
CA THR A 156 -4.84 2.11 -7.70
C THR A 156 -5.59 2.71 -6.52
N MET A 157 -6.83 2.29 -6.24
CA MET A 157 -7.55 2.75 -5.04
C MET A 157 -6.95 2.18 -3.75
N ARG A 158 -6.45 0.93 -3.75
CA ARG A 158 -5.70 0.38 -2.60
C ARG A 158 -4.39 1.13 -2.35
N GLU A 159 -3.68 1.50 -3.42
CA GLU A 159 -2.47 2.32 -3.38
C GLU A 159 -2.79 3.74 -2.85
N PHE A 160 -3.91 4.34 -3.26
CA PHE A 160 -4.37 5.60 -2.72
C PHE A 160 -4.69 5.54 -1.22
N VAL A 161 -5.35 4.47 -0.77
CA VAL A 161 -5.62 4.25 0.67
C VAL A 161 -4.32 4.01 1.44
N SER A 162 -3.38 3.22 0.89
CA SER A 162 -2.06 3.00 1.48
C SER A 162 -1.28 4.31 1.66
N TYR A 163 -1.26 5.15 0.62
CA TYR A 163 -0.58 6.43 0.65
C TYR A 163 -1.20 7.37 1.69
N ALA A 164 -2.54 7.41 1.74
CA ALA A 164 -3.26 8.19 2.75
C ALA A 164 -2.88 7.76 4.18
N VAL A 165 -2.76 6.45 4.46
CA VAL A 165 -2.28 5.96 5.76
C VAL A 165 -0.83 6.36 6.02
N GLY A 166 0.03 6.37 4.98
CA GLY A 166 1.37 6.95 5.07
C GLY A 166 1.37 8.42 5.47
N CYS A 167 0.47 9.23 4.90
CA CYS A 167 0.26 10.60 5.32
C CYS A 167 -0.28 10.71 6.75
N MET A 168 -1.18 9.81 7.17
CA MET A 168 -1.68 9.80 8.55
C MET A 168 -0.56 9.53 9.56
N PHE A 169 0.43 8.73 9.23
CA PHE A 169 1.59 8.50 10.10
C PHE A 169 2.73 9.51 9.90
N GLY A 170 2.62 10.44 8.94
CA GLY A 170 3.66 11.41 8.60
C GLY A 170 4.83 10.82 7.83
N ARG A 171 4.70 9.58 7.35
CA ARG A 171 5.69 8.98 6.43
C ARG A 171 5.82 9.81 5.16
N TYR A 172 4.71 10.33 4.67
CA TYR A 172 4.62 11.26 3.54
C TYR A 172 3.80 12.50 3.94
N GLY A 173 3.87 13.55 3.13
CA GLY A 173 3.05 14.74 3.27
C GLY A 173 2.39 15.12 1.94
N LEU A 174 1.28 15.85 2.00
CA LEU A 174 0.69 16.44 0.79
C LEU A 174 1.49 17.66 0.31
N ASP A 175 2.10 18.37 1.26
CA ASP A 175 2.77 19.66 1.04
C ASP A 175 4.29 19.52 0.83
N SER A 176 4.82 18.30 0.84
CA SER A 176 6.24 18.03 0.64
C SER A 176 6.46 16.69 -0.06
N PRO A 177 7.23 16.65 -1.16
CA PRO A 177 7.51 15.42 -1.87
C PRO A 177 8.55 14.57 -1.13
N GLY A 178 8.41 13.24 -1.21
CA GLY A 178 9.38 12.30 -0.66
C GLY A 178 9.07 11.83 0.75
N LEU A 179 9.93 10.95 1.24
CA LEU A 179 9.87 10.40 2.58
C LEU A 179 10.16 11.49 3.63
N ILE A 180 9.23 11.71 4.56
CA ILE A 180 9.37 12.69 5.64
C ILE A 180 9.82 11.96 6.92
N LEU A 181 8.95 11.15 7.53
CA LEU A 181 9.31 10.33 8.68
C LEU A 181 9.67 8.90 8.25
N GLY A 182 10.89 8.50 8.56
CA GLY A 182 11.47 7.22 8.14
C GLY A 182 12.73 6.84 8.89
N SER A 183 13.11 7.58 9.93
CA SER A 183 14.25 7.29 10.79
C SER A 183 13.77 6.87 12.19
N GLN A 184 14.64 6.17 12.93
CA GLN A 184 14.28 5.65 14.24
C GLN A 184 13.99 6.77 15.24
N GLY A 185 12.78 6.73 15.81
CA GLY A 185 12.36 7.68 16.84
C GLY A 185 11.84 9.01 16.30
N ASP A 186 11.69 9.14 14.97
CA ASP A 186 11.07 10.31 14.34
C ASP A 186 9.72 10.63 15.01
N GLY A 187 9.53 11.90 15.36
CA GLY A 187 8.35 12.41 16.04
C GLY A 187 7.56 13.42 15.22
N ILE A 188 6.50 13.96 15.83
CA ILE A 188 5.71 15.04 15.23
C ILE A 188 6.55 16.32 15.04
N GLU A 189 7.49 16.58 15.95
CA GLU A 189 8.38 17.74 15.87
C GLU A 189 9.29 17.67 14.64
N ASP A 190 9.84 16.49 14.33
CA ASP A 190 10.65 16.27 13.13
C ASP A 190 9.85 16.47 11.84
N TYR A 191 8.58 16.07 11.84
CA TYR A 191 7.67 16.31 10.74
C TYR A 191 7.44 17.81 10.54
N LEU A 192 7.07 18.53 11.61
CA LEU A 192 6.77 19.96 11.56
C LEU A 192 8.01 20.81 11.23
N ASN A 193 9.21 20.35 11.56
CA ASN A 193 10.46 20.99 11.12
C ASN A 193 10.61 20.98 9.58
N ARG A 194 10.07 19.97 8.90
CA ARG A 194 10.09 19.86 7.43
C ARG A 194 8.84 20.44 6.78
N VAL A 195 7.69 20.33 7.44
CA VAL A 195 6.38 20.82 6.97
C VAL A 195 5.71 21.61 8.10
N PRO A 196 6.04 22.92 8.26
CA PRO A 196 5.58 23.70 9.41
C PRO A 196 4.07 23.92 9.50
N ASP A 197 3.37 23.97 8.35
CA ASP A 197 1.92 24.18 8.27
C ASP A 197 1.29 23.14 7.33
N PRO A 198 1.12 21.88 7.79
CA PRO A 198 0.66 20.81 6.93
C PRO A 198 -0.85 20.89 6.68
N THR A 199 -1.25 20.80 5.41
CA THR A 199 -2.65 20.74 5.00
C THR A 199 -3.35 19.51 5.58
N PHE A 200 -2.61 18.41 5.73
CA PHE A 200 -3.06 17.20 6.42
C PHE A 200 -2.04 16.80 7.50
N PRO A 201 -2.24 17.19 8.76
CA PRO A 201 -1.31 16.87 9.83
C PRO A 201 -1.33 15.35 10.14
N PRO A 202 -0.16 14.75 10.40
CA PRO A 202 -0.09 13.37 10.81
C PRO A 202 -0.62 13.20 12.25
N ASP A 203 -0.82 11.95 12.63
CA ASP A 203 -1.20 11.56 13.97
C ASP A 203 -0.07 11.87 14.95
N VAL A 204 -0.42 12.47 16.10
CA VAL A 204 0.58 12.94 17.07
C VAL A 204 1.19 11.75 17.80
N ASP A 205 0.36 10.80 18.20
CA ASP A 205 0.72 9.75 19.16
C ASP A 205 1.18 8.45 18.50
N ASN A 206 1.20 8.43 17.16
CA ASN A 206 1.57 7.28 16.33
C ASN A 206 0.64 6.07 16.51
N VAL A 207 -0.61 6.31 16.89
CA VAL A 207 -1.61 5.26 17.13
C VAL A 207 -2.90 5.62 16.42
N ILE A 208 -3.29 4.80 15.43
CA ILE A 208 -4.52 5.02 14.67
C ILE A 208 -5.49 3.86 14.92
N PRO A 209 -6.63 4.10 15.60
CA PRO A 209 -7.65 3.08 15.82
C PRO A 209 -8.27 2.56 14.52
N MET A 210 -8.46 1.25 14.45
CA MET A 210 -9.09 0.56 13.31
C MET A 210 -10.21 -0.35 13.81
N LEU A 211 -11.27 0.25 14.34
CA LEU A 211 -12.34 -0.44 15.06
C LEU A 211 -13.64 -0.56 14.25
N ASP A 212 -14.44 -1.56 14.61
CA ASP A 212 -15.80 -1.72 14.10
C ASP A 212 -16.74 -0.75 14.82
N GLY A 213 -17.17 0.29 14.11
CA GLY A 213 -17.93 1.41 14.65
C GLY A 213 -17.09 2.68 14.89
N GLU A 214 -17.79 3.78 15.13
CA GLU A 214 -17.24 5.12 15.30
C GLU A 214 -16.96 5.39 16.79
N TRP A 215 -15.90 4.79 17.32
CA TRP A 215 -15.53 4.91 18.74
C TRP A 215 -14.55 6.07 19.02
N PHE A 216 -13.80 6.50 18.00
CA PHE A 216 -12.81 7.56 18.09
C PHE A 216 -13.00 8.55 16.94
N PRO A 217 -12.94 9.86 17.21
CA PRO A 217 -13.13 10.89 16.18
C PRO A 217 -12.01 10.90 15.13
N ASP A 218 -10.87 10.32 15.47
CA ASP A 218 -9.64 10.23 14.68
C ASP A 218 -9.34 8.78 14.24
N ASP A 219 -10.36 7.92 14.17
CA ASP A 219 -10.19 6.56 13.62
C ASP A 219 -9.74 6.59 12.15
N ILE A 220 -9.16 5.48 11.68
CA ILE A 220 -8.61 5.37 10.33
C ILE A 220 -9.59 5.76 9.22
N THR A 221 -10.88 5.47 9.40
CA THR A 221 -11.92 5.76 8.40
C THR A 221 -12.19 7.26 8.37
N GLU A 222 -12.33 7.92 9.52
CA GLU A 222 -12.53 9.37 9.58
C GLU A 222 -11.31 10.14 9.10
N ARG A 223 -10.10 9.68 9.45
CA ARG A 223 -8.86 10.26 8.92
C ARG A 223 -8.78 10.14 7.41
N PHE A 224 -9.17 8.99 6.83
CA PHE A 224 -9.21 8.84 5.38
C PHE A 224 -10.28 9.74 4.74
N ARG A 225 -11.45 9.87 5.36
CA ARG A 225 -12.50 10.78 4.88
C ARG A 225 -12.03 12.24 4.90
N LYS A 226 -11.30 12.66 5.95
CA LYS A 226 -10.66 13.98 6.01
C LYS A 226 -9.61 14.14 4.92
N PHE A 227 -8.74 13.14 4.73
CA PHE A 227 -7.74 13.13 3.66
C PHE A 227 -8.40 13.32 2.28
N LEU A 228 -9.46 12.57 2.00
CA LEU A 228 -10.19 12.66 0.74
C LEU A 228 -10.73 14.07 0.48
N ARG A 229 -11.31 14.71 1.51
CA ARG A 229 -11.81 16.10 1.44
C ARG A 229 -10.71 17.11 1.19
N VAL A 230 -9.54 16.92 1.80
CA VAL A 230 -8.37 17.77 1.57
C VAL A 230 -7.87 17.63 0.14
N THR A 231 -7.80 16.41 -0.40
CA THR A 231 -7.24 16.15 -1.73
C THR A 231 -8.19 16.46 -2.90
N PHE A 232 -9.50 16.22 -2.75
CA PHE A 232 -10.49 16.35 -3.83
C PHE A 232 -11.67 17.27 -3.48
N GLY A 233 -11.57 18.00 -2.38
CA GLY A 233 -12.59 18.97 -1.94
C GLY A 233 -13.84 18.34 -1.31
N GLU A 234 -14.59 19.17 -0.56
CA GLU A 234 -15.85 18.75 0.07
C GLU A 234 -16.96 18.53 -0.95
N ALA A 235 -17.02 19.36 -2.00
CA ALA A 235 -18.16 19.43 -2.92
C ALA A 235 -18.48 18.09 -3.61
N ARG A 236 -17.45 17.27 -3.87
CA ARG A 236 -17.56 15.97 -4.57
C ARG A 236 -17.23 14.78 -3.67
N PHE A 237 -17.18 14.99 -2.36
CA PHE A 237 -16.76 13.96 -1.40
C PHE A 237 -17.53 12.64 -1.52
N GLN A 238 -18.87 12.69 -1.61
CA GLN A 238 -19.69 11.47 -1.70
C GLN A 238 -19.47 10.70 -3.01
N GLU A 239 -19.31 11.42 -4.11
CA GLU A 239 -19.02 10.85 -5.43
C GLU A 239 -17.65 10.16 -5.43
N ASN A 240 -16.63 10.85 -4.90
CA ASN A 240 -15.28 10.29 -4.79
C ASN A 240 -15.21 9.09 -3.83
N LEU A 241 -15.93 9.14 -2.71
CA LEU A 241 -16.01 8.02 -1.77
C LEU A 241 -16.69 6.82 -2.41
N ALA A 242 -17.79 7.03 -3.13
CA ALA A 242 -18.50 5.97 -3.84
C ALA A 242 -17.60 5.30 -4.89
N PHE A 243 -16.83 6.08 -5.66
CA PHE A 243 -15.87 5.55 -6.62
C PHE A 243 -14.81 4.63 -5.98
N ILE A 244 -14.27 5.03 -4.82
CA ILE A 244 -13.32 4.21 -4.05
C ILE A 244 -13.99 2.92 -3.58
N GLU A 245 -15.18 3.01 -2.97
CA GLU A 245 -15.89 1.83 -2.44
C GLU A 245 -16.31 0.86 -3.54
N GLU A 246 -16.68 1.36 -4.72
CA GLU A 246 -16.98 0.53 -5.90
C GLU A 246 -15.73 -0.22 -6.36
N ALA A 247 -14.59 0.47 -6.50
CA ALA A 247 -13.33 -0.15 -6.91
C ALA A 247 -12.82 -1.19 -5.89
N LEU A 248 -13.04 -0.95 -4.59
CA LEU A 248 -12.71 -1.90 -3.52
C LEU A 248 -13.74 -3.05 -3.40
N GLY A 249 -14.92 -2.89 -3.99
CA GLY A 249 -16.05 -3.82 -3.89
C GLY A 249 -16.69 -3.89 -2.50
N LYS A 250 -16.46 -2.89 -1.64
CA LYS A 250 -16.98 -2.84 -0.26
C LYS A 250 -16.86 -1.45 0.34
N LYS A 251 -17.60 -1.23 1.44
CA LYS A 251 -17.50 -0.01 2.25
C LYS A 251 -16.09 0.18 2.79
N LEU A 252 -15.66 1.44 2.87
CA LEU A 252 -14.30 1.81 3.25
C LEU A 252 -13.90 1.23 4.63
N ARG A 253 -14.78 1.35 5.63
CA ARG A 253 -14.54 0.77 6.97
C ARG A 253 -14.38 -0.75 6.91
N SER A 254 -15.20 -1.43 6.11
CA SER A 254 -15.10 -2.88 5.90
C SER A 254 -13.76 -3.28 5.26
N TYR A 255 -13.27 -2.48 4.31
CA TYR A 255 -11.94 -2.69 3.70
C TYR A 255 -10.82 -2.54 4.74
N PHE A 256 -10.83 -1.49 5.56
CA PHE A 256 -9.83 -1.33 6.62
C PHE A 256 -9.83 -2.52 7.59
N LEU A 257 -10.99 -2.96 8.05
CA LEU A 257 -11.10 -4.03 9.04
C LEU A 257 -10.73 -5.42 8.51
N ARG A 258 -10.92 -5.69 7.22
CA ARG A 258 -10.83 -7.05 6.67
C ARG A 258 -9.67 -7.26 5.70
N ASP A 259 -9.28 -6.24 4.95
CA ASP A 259 -8.43 -6.39 3.77
C ASP A 259 -7.15 -5.56 3.87
N PHE A 260 -7.23 -4.33 4.38
CA PHE A 260 -6.12 -3.37 4.38
C PHE A 260 -4.82 -3.96 4.95
N TYR A 261 -4.89 -4.62 6.11
CA TYR A 261 -3.68 -5.17 6.73
C TYR A 261 -3.09 -6.34 5.94
N ALA A 262 -3.92 -7.15 5.28
CA ALA A 262 -3.45 -8.24 4.42
C ALA A 262 -2.77 -7.69 3.16
N ASP A 263 -3.36 -6.67 2.54
CA ASP A 263 -2.78 -5.96 1.40
C ASP A 263 -1.46 -5.28 1.76
N HIS A 264 -1.39 -4.68 2.95
CA HIS A 264 -0.17 -4.09 3.49
C HIS A 264 0.94 -5.13 3.72
N ILE A 265 0.63 -6.27 4.35
CA ILE A 265 1.58 -7.39 4.51
C ILE A 265 2.10 -7.86 3.14
N LYS A 266 1.22 -7.99 2.14
CA LYS A 266 1.59 -8.40 0.78
C LYS A 266 2.52 -7.38 0.11
N ARG A 267 2.18 -6.09 0.18
CA ARG A 267 2.94 -4.97 -0.40
C ARG A 267 4.39 -4.97 0.11
N TYR A 268 4.57 -5.19 1.41
CA TYR A 268 5.89 -5.19 2.05
C TYR A 268 6.50 -6.60 2.20
N LYS A 269 6.10 -7.57 1.36
CA LYS A 269 6.69 -8.93 1.31
C LYS A 269 6.81 -9.59 2.70
N LYS A 270 5.71 -9.55 3.47
CA LYS A 270 5.59 -10.03 4.86
C LYS A 270 6.40 -9.28 5.91
N ARG A 271 6.99 -8.13 5.58
CA ARG A 271 7.75 -7.28 6.52
C ARG A 271 7.06 -5.90 6.66
N PRO A 272 5.82 -5.85 7.20
CA PRO A 272 5.05 -4.62 7.22
C PRO A 272 5.68 -3.54 8.09
N ILE A 273 5.60 -2.29 7.63
CA ILE A 273 6.10 -1.11 8.37
C ILE A 273 5.05 -0.53 9.34
N TYR A 274 3.76 -0.67 9.03
CA TYR A 274 2.67 -0.47 9.99
C TYR A 274 2.39 -1.76 10.74
N TRP A 275 2.43 -1.72 12.07
CA TRP A 275 2.14 -2.87 12.92
C TRP A 275 0.76 -2.74 13.54
N LEU A 276 0.01 -3.84 13.52
CA LEU A 276 -1.36 -3.88 13.99
C LEU A 276 -1.40 -4.53 15.38
N PHE A 277 -1.57 -3.72 16.42
CA PHE A 277 -1.98 -4.21 17.73
C PHE A 277 -3.41 -4.74 17.62
N SER A 278 -3.64 -6.00 17.99
CA SER A 278 -4.91 -6.69 17.75
C SER A 278 -5.24 -7.61 18.91
N SER A 279 -6.42 -7.44 19.51
CA SER A 279 -6.92 -8.39 20.51
C SER A 279 -7.20 -9.76 19.85
N PRO A 280 -7.27 -10.86 20.62
CA PRO A 280 -7.34 -12.21 20.05
C PRO A 280 -8.50 -12.44 19.07
N LYS A 281 -9.66 -11.82 19.29
CA LYS A 281 -10.82 -11.90 18.38
C LYS A 281 -10.94 -10.68 17.48
N GLY A 282 -10.00 -9.73 17.55
CA GLY A 282 -9.99 -8.50 16.78
C GLY A 282 -11.01 -7.46 17.25
N THR A 283 -11.51 -7.56 18.47
CA THR A 283 -12.39 -6.55 19.09
C THR A 283 -11.71 -5.19 19.19
N PHE A 284 -10.42 -5.18 19.59
CA PHE A 284 -9.58 -3.99 19.54
C PHE A 284 -8.50 -4.14 18.47
N ASN A 285 -8.31 -3.08 17.69
CA ASN A 285 -7.30 -2.99 16.64
C ASN A 285 -6.78 -1.55 16.58
N ALA A 286 -5.46 -1.38 16.60
CA ALA A 286 -4.81 -0.09 16.42
C ALA A 286 -3.52 -0.26 15.60
N LEU A 287 -3.33 0.58 14.59
CA LEU A 287 -2.12 0.62 13.80
C LEU A 287 -1.11 1.57 14.44
N ILE A 288 0.15 1.19 14.38
CA ILE A 288 1.30 2.05 14.68
C ILE A 288 2.28 2.03 13.51
N TYR A 289 3.12 3.05 13.38
CA TYR A 289 4.21 3.05 12.41
C TYR A 289 5.55 2.75 13.11
N MET A 290 6.24 1.69 12.68
CA MET A 290 7.44 1.18 13.36
C MET A 290 8.58 2.20 13.42
N HIS A 291 8.73 3.07 12.43
CA HIS A 291 9.82 4.05 12.40
C HIS A 291 9.62 5.15 13.47
N ARG A 292 8.36 5.40 13.85
CA ARG A 292 7.98 6.31 14.93
C ARG A 292 7.79 5.59 16.27
N TYR A 293 8.16 4.31 16.36
CA TYR A 293 8.02 3.56 17.60
C TYR A 293 8.95 4.14 18.68
N ARG A 294 8.43 4.25 19.89
CA ARG A 294 9.16 4.65 21.09
C ARG A 294 8.95 3.62 22.20
N PRO A 295 9.85 3.52 23.20
CA PRO A 295 9.72 2.52 24.26
C PRO A 295 8.39 2.60 25.05
N ASP A 296 7.72 3.76 25.03
CA ASP A 296 6.43 4.01 25.64
C ASP A 296 5.21 3.80 24.71
N THR A 297 5.40 3.49 23.42
CA THR A 297 4.29 3.30 22.46
C THR A 297 3.26 2.28 22.94
N VAL A 298 3.69 1.16 23.55
CA VAL A 298 2.76 0.16 24.11
C VAL A 298 1.95 0.73 25.28
N SER A 299 2.55 1.63 26.07
CA SER A 299 1.85 2.34 27.16
C SER A 299 0.82 3.33 26.63
N VAL A 300 1.11 4.00 25.51
CA VAL A 300 0.15 4.88 24.81
C VAL A 300 -1.04 4.07 24.30
N VAL A 301 -0.79 2.99 23.55
CA VAL A 301 -1.86 2.08 23.05
C VAL A 301 -2.74 1.56 24.19
N LEU A 302 -2.12 1.19 25.33
CA LEU A 302 -2.85 0.70 26.50
C LEU A 302 -3.72 1.79 27.15
N ASN A 303 -3.13 2.92 27.51
CA ASN A 303 -3.78 3.89 28.39
C ASN A 303 -4.73 4.81 27.64
N GLU A 304 -4.34 5.27 26.46
CA GLU A 304 -5.07 6.31 25.71
C GLU A 304 -6.09 5.71 24.75
N TYR A 305 -5.91 4.45 24.35
CA TYR A 305 -6.79 3.80 23.37
C TYR A 305 -7.52 2.58 23.92
N LEU A 306 -6.83 1.56 24.47
CA LEU A 306 -7.50 0.34 24.92
C LEU A 306 -8.45 0.62 26.10
N ARG A 307 -7.96 1.28 27.14
CA ARG A 307 -8.76 1.63 28.33
C ARG A 307 -9.87 2.62 28.02
N GLU A 308 -9.59 3.61 27.18
CA GLU A 308 -10.58 4.56 26.64
C GLU A 308 -11.70 3.81 25.90
N PHE A 309 -11.34 2.88 25.00
CA PHE A 309 -12.29 2.05 24.28
C PHE A 309 -13.13 1.18 25.22
N ARG A 310 -12.50 0.55 26.20
CA ARG A 310 -13.17 -0.25 27.23
C ARG A 310 -14.19 0.57 28.03
N ASN A 311 -13.84 1.80 28.39
CA ASN A 311 -14.76 2.75 29.05
C ASN A 311 -15.95 3.13 28.15
N LYS A 312 -15.70 3.35 26.85
CA LYS A 312 -16.76 3.62 25.87
C LYS A 312 -17.69 2.41 25.68
N LEU A 313 -17.16 1.19 25.64
CA LEU A 313 -17.95 -0.05 25.60
C LEU A 313 -18.84 -0.20 26.84
N GLU A 314 -18.31 0.08 28.03
CA GLU A 314 -19.12 0.11 29.27
C GLU A 314 -20.24 1.14 29.22
N GLY A 315 -19.95 2.36 28.75
CA GLY A 315 -20.96 3.39 28.54
C GLY A 315 -22.06 2.94 27.59
N HIS A 316 -21.68 2.30 26.48
CA HIS A 316 -22.61 1.71 25.52
C HIS A 316 -23.45 0.61 26.17
N ARG A 317 -22.84 -0.33 26.90
CA ARG A 317 -23.55 -1.42 27.59
C ARG A 317 -24.60 -0.87 28.55
N ARG A 318 -24.24 0.10 29.40
CA ARG A 318 -25.16 0.75 30.35
C ARG A 318 -26.33 1.45 29.63
N ALA A 319 -26.08 2.09 28.50
CA ALA A 319 -27.14 2.70 27.70
C ALA A 319 -28.12 1.64 27.14
N GLN A 320 -27.61 0.50 26.68
CA GLN A 320 -28.46 -0.62 26.25
C GLN A 320 -29.22 -1.26 27.41
N GLU A 321 -28.61 -1.39 28.59
CA GLU A 321 -29.27 -1.87 29.81
C GLU A 321 -30.46 -0.97 30.16
N ALA A 322 -30.26 0.35 30.19
CA ALA A 322 -31.34 1.32 30.42
C ALA A 322 -32.47 1.21 29.36
N LEU A 323 -32.11 1.02 28.09
CA LEU A 323 -33.09 0.82 27.01
C LEU A 323 -33.89 -0.49 27.17
N SER A 324 -33.25 -1.55 27.65
CA SER A 324 -33.89 -2.86 27.82
C SER A 324 -35.00 -2.86 28.88
N ILE A 325 -34.85 -2.02 29.91
CA ILE A 325 -35.82 -1.87 31.01
C ILE A 325 -36.80 -0.71 30.83
N SER A 326 -36.59 0.15 29.83
CA SER A 326 -37.45 1.32 29.58
C SER A 326 -38.90 0.92 29.29
N GLY A 327 -39.86 1.62 29.92
CA GLY A 327 -41.28 1.45 29.64
C GLY A 327 -41.71 1.93 28.25
N GLU A 328 -40.92 2.82 27.63
CA GLU A 328 -41.21 3.44 26.33
C GLU A 328 -40.65 2.62 25.14
N ALA A 329 -39.73 1.69 25.41
CA ALA A 329 -39.12 0.87 24.37
C ALA A 329 -40.05 -0.26 23.91
N SER A 330 -40.18 -0.43 22.60
CA SER A 330 -40.90 -1.55 21.99
C SER A 330 -40.24 -2.91 22.33
N PRO A 331 -40.98 -4.03 22.29
CA PRO A 331 -40.41 -5.36 22.50
C PRO A 331 -39.24 -5.69 21.56
N ALA A 332 -39.27 -5.20 20.32
CA ALA A 332 -38.19 -5.36 19.34
C ALA A 332 -36.92 -4.60 19.76
N GLN A 333 -37.07 -3.35 20.23
CA GLN A 333 -35.95 -2.55 20.75
C GLN A 333 -35.33 -3.20 21.99
N LYS A 334 -36.15 -3.72 22.92
CA LYS A 334 -35.67 -4.44 24.10
C LYS A 334 -34.88 -5.70 23.73
N THR A 335 -35.40 -6.47 22.78
CA THR A 335 -34.72 -7.69 22.29
C THR A 335 -33.39 -7.36 21.63
N LYS A 336 -33.33 -6.27 20.83
CA LYS A 336 -32.07 -5.81 20.24
C LYS A 336 -31.09 -5.36 21.33
N ALA A 337 -31.54 -4.55 22.29
CA ALA A 337 -30.71 -4.08 23.40
C ALA A 337 -30.08 -5.24 24.19
N LEU A 338 -30.85 -6.31 24.49
CA LEU A 338 -30.33 -7.49 25.17
C LEU A 338 -29.21 -8.20 24.38
N LYS A 339 -29.32 -8.30 23.05
CA LYS A 339 -28.28 -8.86 22.19
C LYS A 339 -27.02 -7.99 22.15
N GLU A 340 -27.18 -6.67 22.10
CA GLU A 340 -26.06 -5.73 22.16
C GLU A 340 -25.35 -5.82 23.52
N ILE A 341 -26.09 -5.89 24.65
CA ILE A 341 -25.52 -6.09 25.99
C ILE A 341 -24.66 -7.35 26.06
N GLU A 342 -25.17 -8.47 25.54
CA GLU A 342 -24.44 -9.73 25.51
C GLU A 342 -23.17 -9.62 24.65
N THR A 343 -23.27 -8.99 23.48
CA THR A 343 -22.14 -8.78 22.57
C THR A 343 -21.07 -7.90 23.20
N THR A 344 -21.45 -6.74 23.73
CA THR A 344 -20.55 -5.79 24.39
C THR A 344 -19.93 -6.39 25.65
N SER A 345 -20.65 -7.20 26.41
CA SER A 345 -20.08 -7.88 27.60
C SER A 345 -18.96 -8.85 27.20
N ARG A 346 -19.15 -9.65 26.14
CA ARG A 346 -18.10 -10.54 25.62
C ARG A 346 -16.89 -9.78 25.09
N GLN A 347 -17.11 -8.60 24.48
CA GLN A 347 -16.04 -7.72 24.01
C GLN A 347 -15.23 -7.14 25.18
N ILE A 348 -15.90 -6.68 26.24
CA ILE A 348 -15.26 -6.19 27.47
C ILE A 348 -14.46 -7.30 28.14
N GLU A 349 -15.03 -8.50 28.30
CA GLU A 349 -14.33 -9.66 28.89
C GLU A 349 -13.05 -10.02 28.12
N GLU A 350 -13.11 -10.00 26.79
CA GLU A 350 -11.94 -10.24 25.94
C GLU A 350 -10.87 -9.17 26.13
N ILE A 351 -11.26 -7.89 26.10
CA ILE A 351 -10.33 -6.77 26.25
C ILE A 351 -9.70 -6.76 27.65
N ASP A 352 -10.48 -6.97 28.71
CA ASP A 352 -9.99 -7.01 30.08
C ASP A 352 -8.99 -8.18 30.27
N ALA A 353 -9.24 -9.32 29.62
CA ALA A 353 -8.30 -10.45 29.61
C ALA A 353 -7.01 -10.13 28.82
N TRP A 354 -7.15 -9.57 27.62
CA TRP A 354 -6.00 -9.20 26.78
C TRP A 354 -5.14 -8.09 27.41
N GLU A 355 -5.76 -7.10 28.05
CA GLU A 355 -5.08 -6.08 28.83
C GLU A 355 -4.22 -6.73 29.92
N ARG A 356 -4.84 -7.53 30.79
CA ARG A 356 -4.17 -8.14 31.96
C ARG A 356 -3.06 -9.08 31.55
N ASP A 357 -3.31 -9.95 30.59
CA ASP A 357 -2.43 -11.09 30.30
C ASP A 357 -1.35 -10.75 29.25
N VAL A 358 -1.55 -9.71 28.43
CA VAL A 358 -0.66 -9.39 27.30
C VAL A 358 -0.20 -7.93 27.33
N LEU A 359 -1.12 -6.98 27.21
CA LEU A 359 -0.75 -5.59 26.91
C LEU A 359 -0.14 -4.86 28.11
N PHE A 360 -0.67 -5.05 29.32
CA PHE A 360 -0.15 -4.43 30.54
C PHE A 360 1.26 -4.93 30.91
N PRO A 361 1.56 -6.25 30.89
CA PRO A 361 2.92 -6.74 31.04
C PRO A 361 3.89 -6.15 30.00
N LEU A 362 3.51 -6.09 28.72
CA LEU A 362 4.35 -5.54 27.65
C LEU A 362 4.58 -4.03 27.81
N ALA A 363 3.55 -3.26 28.19
CA ALA A 363 3.69 -1.84 28.48
C ALA A 363 4.70 -1.56 29.59
N THR A 364 4.76 -2.45 30.60
CA THR A 364 5.71 -2.36 31.71
C THR A 364 7.14 -2.68 31.28
N GLN A 365 7.33 -3.59 30.31
CA GLN A 365 8.65 -3.97 29.80
C GLN A 365 9.34 -2.87 29.00
N LYS A 366 8.58 -1.93 28.42
CA LYS A 366 9.09 -0.84 27.57
C LYS A 366 10.10 -1.33 26.53
N ILE A 367 9.69 -2.36 25.78
CA ILE A 367 10.54 -3.01 24.78
C ILE A 367 11.07 -1.97 23.80
N GLU A 368 12.39 -1.95 23.61
CA GLU A 368 13.04 -1.16 22.57
C GLU A 368 13.18 -1.98 21.28
N ILE A 369 13.12 -1.30 20.14
CA ILE A 369 13.37 -1.87 18.82
C ILE A 369 14.55 -1.16 18.18
N ASP A 370 15.26 -1.86 17.31
CA ASP A 370 16.32 -1.30 16.47
C ASP A 370 15.89 -1.46 15.01
N LEU A 371 15.80 -0.37 14.24
CA LEU A 371 15.34 -0.49 12.86
C LEU A 371 16.30 -1.29 11.96
N ASP A 372 17.60 -1.33 12.30
CA ASP A 372 18.62 -2.06 11.53
C ASP A 372 18.46 -3.58 11.65
N ASP A 373 17.91 -4.07 12.76
CA ASP A 373 17.51 -5.48 12.96
C ASP A 373 16.36 -5.89 12.01
N GLY A 374 15.60 -4.90 11.52
CA GLY A 374 14.48 -5.09 10.61
C GLY A 374 13.26 -5.77 11.24
N VAL A 375 12.21 -5.95 10.43
CA VAL A 375 10.90 -6.44 10.93
C VAL A 375 10.97 -7.87 11.47
N LYS A 376 11.79 -8.74 10.88
CA LYS A 376 11.88 -10.16 11.28
C LYS A 376 12.35 -10.34 12.73
N ALA A 377 13.24 -9.47 13.20
CA ALA A 377 13.76 -9.53 14.57
C ALA A 377 12.92 -8.73 15.56
N ASN A 378 12.35 -7.59 15.15
CA ASN A 378 11.60 -6.73 16.07
C ASN A 378 10.15 -7.14 16.28
N TYR A 379 9.44 -7.56 15.22
CA TYR A 379 8.02 -7.90 15.31
C TYR A 379 7.72 -9.02 16.33
N PRO A 380 8.52 -10.11 16.40
CA PRO A 380 8.28 -11.18 17.37
C PRO A 380 8.41 -10.76 18.84
N LYS A 381 9.12 -9.66 19.14
CA LYS A 381 9.29 -9.15 20.52
C LYS A 381 7.94 -8.82 21.18
N PHE A 382 6.90 -8.53 20.40
CA PHE A 382 5.57 -8.16 20.89
C PHE A 382 4.58 -9.32 21.00
N GLY A 383 4.95 -10.51 20.51
CA GLY A 383 4.16 -11.74 20.65
C GLY A 383 2.66 -11.56 20.33
N ALA A 384 1.81 -11.92 21.30
CA ALA A 384 0.35 -11.90 21.16
C ALA A 384 -0.29 -10.49 21.17
N ALA A 385 0.49 -9.42 21.31
CA ALA A 385 -0.04 -8.07 21.17
C ALA A 385 -0.24 -7.66 19.71
N LEU A 386 0.60 -8.17 18.81
CA LEU A 386 0.52 -7.88 17.37
C LEU A 386 -0.23 -8.98 16.62
N LYS A 387 -0.88 -8.59 15.52
CA LYS A 387 -1.57 -9.52 14.63
C LYS A 387 -0.58 -10.55 14.05
N PRO A 388 -0.79 -11.86 14.20
CA PRO A 388 0.18 -12.85 13.73
C PRO A 388 0.36 -12.80 12.20
N ILE A 389 1.62 -12.87 11.75
CA ILE A 389 2.01 -12.89 10.33
C ILE A 389 2.59 -14.25 9.98
N LYS A 390 1.91 -14.99 9.09
CA LYS A 390 2.33 -16.34 8.70
C LYS A 390 3.69 -16.35 7.99
N GLY A 391 4.66 -17.06 8.59
CA GLY A 391 6.02 -17.21 8.07
C GLY A 391 6.94 -16.01 8.34
N LEU A 392 6.64 -15.15 9.32
CA LEU A 392 7.55 -14.09 9.76
C LEU A 392 8.54 -14.56 10.85
N GLY A 393 8.11 -15.49 11.71
CA GLY A 393 8.89 -16.02 12.84
C GLY A 393 9.45 -17.44 12.65
N GLU A 394 9.20 -18.07 11.50
CA GLU A 394 9.92 -19.28 11.12
C GLU A 394 11.26 -18.82 10.55
N ALA A 395 12.37 -19.28 11.14
CA ALA A 395 13.67 -19.15 10.49
C ALA A 395 13.54 -19.83 9.13
N ASP A 396 13.95 -19.13 8.06
CA ASP A 396 14.18 -19.79 6.78
C ASP A 396 15.43 -20.66 6.99
N ASP A 397 15.24 -21.89 7.47
CA ASP A 397 16.26 -22.95 7.52
C ASP A 397 16.52 -23.52 6.12
#